data_AF-A0A6A3JU58-F1
#
_entry.id   AF-A0A6A3JU58-F1
#
_cell.length_a   1.000
_cell.length_b   1.000
_cell.length_c   1.000
_cell.angle_alpha   90.00
_cell.angle_beta   90.00
_cell.angle_gamma   90.00
#
_symmetry.space_group_name_H-M   'P 1'
#
loop_
_entity.id
_entity.type
_entity.pdbx_description
1 polymer ?
#
loop_
_entity_poly.entity_id
_entity_poly.type
_entity_poly.pdbx_seq_one_letter_code
_entity_poly.pdbx_strand_id
1 'polypeptide(L)'
;MPRNASTTKSYIRFWDTLIVDVLDSVSSGGYYMRYTNHSASTGEYMYRPNLCYYFNGGEMCVFRGEEEARGDLSVPIRELHSKLTWKYDDAPYIFGYAAVGFRVCLVAIMKDEEKTCAKADVIETYDLSSLKGRISFFLAILNISTLLRPIANLVHSLGRTEYEILSRANGVQIEFCDDAVTKRYPPGMPSDNIIRKLKMLHKRMEKNSVPNVVELKKTNMKKKHVVLMPIGLPSKPVNVRELLTALRDILEALVAMHAINLMHRDLRWENVLKYPNEDKWFLIDFDEGGVSPAAAEVNHLKAESHAPEISSSHTIKVDIWSVGLLLKTSCIHDLPPELEKMKTECLQVNPTERPTANSLLETIQSLLKNDRLATCAQDDALVKLGIGAFAKPAQKQQEHPTAGASC
;
A
#
# COMPACT_ATOMS: atom_id res chain seq x y z
N MET A 1 -3.38 3.95 39.00
CA MET A 1 -2.73 5.26 38.81
C MET A 1 -1.23 5.07 38.76
N PRO A 2 -0.54 5.51 37.70
CA PRO A 2 0.92 5.48 37.63
C PRO A 2 1.52 6.28 38.80
N ARG A 3 2.43 5.67 39.57
CA ARG A 3 3.02 6.31 40.78
C ARG A 3 4.23 7.20 40.51
N ASN A 4 4.83 7.14 39.30
CA ASN A 4 5.94 7.98 38.83
C ASN A 4 5.90 8.07 37.30
N ALA A 5 5.23 9.09 36.74
CA ALA A 5 4.96 9.17 35.32
C ALA A 5 5.88 10.19 34.62
N SER A 6 7.01 9.70 34.10
CA SER A 6 7.97 10.51 33.35
C SER A 6 7.97 10.24 31.84
N THR A 7 7.35 9.15 31.39
CA THR A 7 7.39 8.69 29.99
C THR A 7 6.03 8.19 29.51
N THR A 8 5.78 8.21 28.20
CA THR A 8 4.53 7.72 27.59
C THR A 8 4.24 6.27 28.01
N LYS A 9 5.30 5.44 28.07
CA LYS A 9 5.23 4.04 28.53
C LYS A 9 4.60 3.86 29.91
N SER A 10 4.73 4.85 30.80
CA SER A 10 4.14 4.79 32.15
C SER A 10 2.61 4.93 32.15
N TYR A 11 2.03 5.48 31.08
CA TYR A 11 0.59 5.67 30.91
C TYR A 11 -0.07 4.64 29.99
N ILE A 12 0.68 3.92 29.14
CA ILE A 12 0.13 2.96 28.16
C ILE A 12 -0.89 2.00 28.79
N ARG A 13 -0.49 1.29 29.86
CA ARG A 13 -1.39 0.34 30.54
C ARG A 13 -2.65 1.01 31.08
N PHE A 14 -2.55 2.26 31.51
CA PHE A 14 -3.69 3.01 32.02
C PHE A 14 -4.68 3.36 30.90
N TRP A 15 -4.18 3.78 29.72
CA TRP A 15 -5.03 4.03 28.56
C TRP A 15 -5.63 2.72 28.01
N ASP A 16 -4.83 1.65 27.91
CA ASP A 16 -5.30 0.33 27.46
C ASP A 16 -6.48 -0.17 28.29
N THR A 17 -6.37 -0.12 29.62
CA THR A 17 -7.45 -0.58 30.50
C THR A 17 -8.74 0.22 30.37
N LEU A 18 -8.67 1.48 29.94
CA LEU A 18 -9.86 2.32 29.79
C LEU A 18 -10.42 2.34 28.37
N ILE A 19 -9.66 1.84 27.39
CA ILE A 19 -10.03 1.89 25.98
C ILE A 19 -10.09 0.47 25.43
N VAL A 20 -8.94 -0.19 25.31
CA VAL A 20 -8.79 -1.51 24.68
C VAL A 20 -9.58 -2.57 25.44
N ASP A 21 -9.38 -2.67 26.76
CA ASP A 21 -10.07 -3.69 27.57
C ASP A 21 -11.60 -3.53 27.46
N VAL A 22 -12.09 -2.29 27.32
CA VAL A 22 -13.51 -1.98 27.13
C VAL A 22 -13.98 -2.41 25.74
N LEU A 23 -13.25 -2.03 24.68
CA LEU A 23 -13.58 -2.39 23.30
C LEU A 23 -13.56 -3.91 23.08
N ASP A 24 -12.57 -4.62 23.65
CA ASP A 24 -12.47 -6.07 23.59
C ASP A 24 -13.57 -6.76 24.39
N SER A 25 -14.05 -6.15 25.49
CA SER A 25 -15.15 -6.71 26.28
C SER A 25 -16.51 -6.66 25.56
N VAL A 26 -16.67 -5.74 24.60
CA VAL A 26 -17.96 -5.50 23.91
C VAL A 26 -17.94 -5.87 22.43
N SER A 27 -16.79 -6.31 21.91
CA SER A 27 -16.65 -6.77 20.54
C SER A 27 -16.23 -8.23 20.51
N SER A 28 -16.81 -9.02 19.60
CA SER A 28 -16.36 -10.39 19.36
C SER A 28 -15.34 -10.36 18.23
N GLY A 29 -14.12 -10.86 18.49
CA GLY A 29 -13.07 -10.96 17.47
C GLY A 29 -12.37 -9.65 17.11
N GLY A 30 -12.50 -8.60 17.93
CA GLY A 30 -11.64 -7.42 17.80
C GLY A 30 -10.19 -7.71 18.19
N TYR A 31 -9.26 -6.92 17.67
CA TYR A 31 -7.86 -6.93 18.08
C TYR A 31 -7.23 -5.55 17.89
N TYR A 32 -6.07 -5.32 18.49
CA TYR A 32 -5.38 -4.03 18.39
C TYR A 32 -3.88 -4.22 18.16
N MET A 33 -3.27 -3.20 17.56
CA MET A 33 -1.81 -3.10 17.39
C MET A 33 -1.30 -1.83 18.05
N ARG A 34 -0.13 -1.93 18.70
CA ARG A 34 0.56 -0.79 19.34
C ARG A 34 1.92 -0.51 18.71
N TYR A 35 2.19 0.77 18.47
CA TYR A 35 3.42 1.26 17.84
C TYR A 35 4.08 2.34 18.71
N THR A 36 4.84 1.91 19.72
CA THR A 36 5.37 2.79 20.80
C THR A 36 6.68 3.53 20.47
N ASN A 37 7.12 3.51 19.20
CA ASN A 37 8.47 3.92 18.81
C ASN A 37 8.53 5.05 17.75
N HIS A 38 7.41 5.67 17.39
CA HIS A 38 7.34 6.61 16.26
C HIS A 38 6.54 7.85 16.68
N SER A 39 7.22 8.95 17.00
CA SER A 39 6.56 10.25 17.19
C SER A 39 6.29 10.86 15.82
N ALA A 40 5.09 11.39 15.57
CA ALA A 40 4.80 12.04 14.27
C ALA A 40 5.60 13.34 14.08
N SER A 41 6.16 13.89 15.17
CA SER A 41 6.96 15.11 15.25
C SER A 41 8.24 15.12 14.40
N THR A 42 8.68 14.01 13.80
CA THR A 42 9.91 13.98 12.99
C THR A 42 9.70 14.37 11.51
N GLY A 43 8.47 14.65 11.07
CA GLY A 43 8.20 14.95 9.66
C GLY A 43 8.52 13.77 8.73
N GLU A 44 8.59 12.55 9.26
CA GLU A 44 8.99 11.36 8.53
C GLU A 44 7.78 10.73 7.83
N TYR A 45 7.97 10.25 6.59
CA TYR A 45 7.10 9.35 5.81
C TYR A 45 6.95 7.95 6.49
N MET A 46 6.81 7.94 7.80
CA MET A 46 6.87 6.74 8.66
C MET A 46 5.74 6.75 9.70
N TYR A 47 4.72 7.57 9.46
CA TYR A 47 3.71 7.82 10.47
C TYR A 47 2.71 6.65 10.54
N ARG A 48 2.52 6.19 11.77
CA ARG A 48 1.53 5.21 12.20
C ARG A 48 0.97 5.68 13.54
N PRO A 49 -0.33 5.46 13.81
CA PRO A 49 -0.90 5.68 15.13
C PRO A 49 -0.14 4.93 16.22
N ASN A 50 -0.11 5.44 17.45
CA ASN A 50 0.39 4.67 18.59
C ASN A 50 -0.49 3.46 18.91
N LEU A 51 -1.79 3.54 18.62
CA LEU A 51 -2.74 2.44 18.73
C LEU A 51 -3.65 2.38 17.51
N CYS A 52 -3.88 1.18 16.98
CA CYS A 52 -4.88 0.89 15.96
C CYS A 52 -5.77 -0.24 16.45
N TYR A 53 -7.09 -0.07 16.37
CA TYR A 53 -8.07 -1.07 16.75
C TYR A 53 -8.84 -1.55 15.51
N TYR A 54 -8.92 -2.87 15.38
CA TYR A 54 -9.54 -3.58 14.28
C TYR A 54 -10.75 -4.33 14.82
N PHE A 55 -11.91 -4.10 14.21
CA PHE A 55 -13.17 -4.66 14.71
C PHE A 55 -13.51 -5.97 14.00
N ASN A 56 -13.91 -6.99 14.76
CA ASN A 56 -14.49 -8.26 14.26
C ASN A 56 -13.66 -8.94 13.15
N GLY A 57 -12.35 -9.08 13.37
CA GLY A 57 -11.42 -9.69 12.41
C GLY A 57 -11.17 -8.86 11.16
N GLY A 58 -11.63 -7.61 11.12
CA GLY A 58 -11.39 -6.69 10.02
C GLY A 58 -9.91 -6.35 9.85
N GLU A 59 -9.57 -5.91 8.65
CA GLU A 59 -8.19 -5.53 8.29
C GLU A 59 -7.97 -4.01 8.36
N MET A 60 -9.02 -3.23 8.56
CA MET A 60 -8.99 -1.77 8.54
C MET A 60 -9.16 -1.20 9.95
N CYS A 61 -8.35 -0.20 10.29
CA CYS A 61 -8.35 0.41 11.61
C CYS A 61 -9.54 1.38 11.72
N VAL A 62 -10.54 1.01 12.54
CA VAL A 62 -11.76 1.82 12.75
C VAL A 62 -11.69 2.71 13.99
N PHE A 63 -10.68 2.50 14.85
CA PHE A 63 -10.42 3.34 16.02
C PHE A 63 -8.91 3.47 16.25
N ARG A 64 -8.35 4.70 16.20
CA ARG A 64 -6.91 4.96 16.27
C ARG A 64 -6.51 5.94 17.38
N GLY A 65 -5.27 5.84 17.87
CA GLY A 65 -4.79 6.59 19.03
C GLY A 65 -3.44 7.27 18.85
N GLU A 66 -3.30 8.49 19.37
CA GLU A 66 -2.03 9.22 19.56
C GLU A 66 -1.81 9.58 21.03
N GLU A 67 -0.60 9.38 21.52
CA GLU A 67 -0.31 9.33 22.95
C GLU A 67 1.01 10.01 23.30
N GLU A 68 0.92 11.03 24.16
CA GLU A 68 2.09 11.72 24.69
C GLU A 68 2.09 11.74 26.22
N ALA A 69 3.28 11.71 26.81
CA ALA A 69 3.41 11.77 28.26
C ALA A 69 3.01 13.15 28.81
N ARG A 70 3.38 14.21 28.07
CA ARG A 70 3.30 15.62 28.47
C ARG A 70 3.19 16.49 27.23
N GLY A 71 2.70 17.72 27.40
CA GLY A 71 2.62 18.72 26.32
C GLY A 71 1.20 19.21 26.07
N ASP A 72 1.00 19.77 24.88
CA ASP A 72 -0.29 20.24 24.42
C ASP A 72 -1.05 19.11 23.71
N LEU A 73 -2.33 18.94 24.05
CA LEU A 73 -3.23 17.95 23.46
C LEU A 73 -3.52 18.23 21.99
N SER A 74 -3.37 19.49 21.54
CA SER A 74 -3.51 19.87 20.13
C SER A 74 -2.51 19.15 19.21
N VAL A 75 -1.34 18.75 19.74
CA VAL A 75 -0.31 18.04 18.98
C VAL A 75 -0.78 16.64 18.59
N PRO A 76 -1.08 15.70 19.52
CA PRO A 76 -1.57 14.38 19.15
C PRO A 76 -2.90 14.41 18.37
N ILE A 77 -3.79 15.38 18.63
CA ILE A 77 -5.01 15.57 17.81
C ILE A 77 -4.66 15.83 16.33
N ARG A 78 -3.71 16.74 16.08
CA ARG A 78 -3.24 17.03 14.72
C ARG A 78 -2.58 15.82 14.08
N GLU A 79 -1.77 15.09 14.84
CA GLU A 79 -1.03 13.94 14.34
C GLU A 79 -1.97 12.84 13.83
N LEU A 80 -3.11 12.60 14.51
CA LEU A 80 -4.12 11.60 14.12
C LEU A 80 -4.62 11.69 12.66
N HIS A 81 -4.69 12.89 12.08
CA HIS A 81 -5.34 13.11 10.78
C HIS A 81 -4.44 13.77 9.74
N SER A 82 -3.44 14.56 10.14
CA SER A 82 -2.66 15.42 9.24
C SER A 82 -1.98 14.70 8.06
N LYS A 83 -1.67 13.41 8.20
CA LYS A 83 -1.03 12.57 7.17
C LYS A 83 -1.94 11.45 6.64
N LEU A 84 -3.13 11.30 7.21
CA LEU A 84 -4.07 10.26 6.80
C LEU A 84 -4.73 10.68 5.49
N THR A 85 -4.43 9.99 4.40
CA THR A 85 -5.26 10.08 3.19
C THR A 85 -6.50 9.23 3.38
N TRP A 86 -7.68 9.77 3.05
CA TRP A 86 -8.93 9.06 3.26
C TRP A 86 -8.99 7.78 2.40
N LYS A 87 -9.15 6.63 3.07
CA LYS A 87 -9.13 5.29 2.45
C LYS A 87 -10.17 4.35 3.06
N TYR A 88 -11.17 4.91 3.74
CA TYR A 88 -12.22 4.16 4.43
C TYR A 88 -13.53 4.12 3.61
N ASP A 89 -13.42 4.11 2.28
CA ASP A 89 -14.53 4.05 1.33
C ASP A 89 -15.69 5.00 1.70
N ASP A 90 -16.89 4.43 1.85
CA ASP A 90 -18.14 5.13 2.15
C ASP A 90 -18.36 5.40 3.64
N ALA A 91 -17.41 5.04 4.52
CA ALA A 91 -17.51 5.37 5.92
C ALA A 91 -17.56 6.91 6.10
N PRO A 92 -18.52 7.46 6.84
CA PRO A 92 -18.60 8.90 7.06
C PRO A 92 -17.49 9.40 8.00
N TYR A 93 -17.01 8.52 8.89
CA TYR A 93 -15.93 8.76 9.82
C TYR A 93 -15.39 7.43 10.36
N ILE A 94 -14.16 7.48 10.87
CA ILE A 94 -13.64 6.54 11.87
C ILE A 94 -13.44 7.28 13.18
N PHE A 95 -13.23 6.56 14.27
CA PHE A 95 -12.99 7.18 15.57
C PHE A 95 -11.50 7.26 15.89
N GLY A 96 -11.17 8.15 16.81
CA GLY A 96 -9.87 8.12 17.44
C GLY A 96 -9.81 8.81 18.78
N TYR A 97 -8.65 8.75 19.41
CA TYR A 97 -8.36 9.49 20.63
C TYR A 97 -6.94 10.07 20.61
N ALA A 98 -6.81 11.22 21.24
CA ALA A 98 -5.53 11.83 21.56
C ALA A 98 -5.36 11.87 23.08
N ALA A 99 -4.20 11.48 23.60
CA ALA A 99 -3.93 11.44 25.03
C ALA A 99 -2.68 12.23 25.41
N VAL A 100 -2.77 13.03 26.47
CA VAL A 100 -1.63 13.65 27.15
C VAL A 100 -1.73 13.41 28.65
N GLY A 101 -0.94 12.46 29.16
CA GLY A 101 -1.02 12.00 30.55
C GLY A 101 -2.44 11.53 30.91
N PHE A 102 -3.12 12.22 31.82
CA PHE A 102 -4.50 11.89 32.22
C PHE A 102 -5.58 12.58 31.38
N ARG A 103 -5.23 13.50 30.47
CA ARG A 103 -6.19 14.15 29.59
C ARG A 103 -6.35 13.33 28.32
N VAL A 104 -7.58 13.00 27.96
CA VAL A 104 -7.88 12.25 26.73
C VAL A 104 -8.99 12.97 25.97
N CYS A 105 -8.79 13.20 24.68
CA CYS A 105 -9.76 13.77 23.76
C CYS A 105 -10.23 12.70 22.78
N LEU A 106 -11.54 12.50 22.67
CA LEU A 106 -12.15 11.66 21.64
C LEU A 106 -12.45 12.50 20.40
N VAL A 107 -12.20 11.93 19.22
CA VAL A 107 -12.40 12.59 17.94
C VAL A 107 -13.14 11.69 16.94
N ALA A 108 -13.86 12.33 16.02
CA ALA A 108 -14.31 11.70 14.78
C ALA A 108 -13.39 12.17 13.64
N ILE A 109 -12.77 11.23 12.92
CA ILE A 109 -11.86 11.51 11.82
C ILE A 109 -12.58 11.19 10.52
N MET A 110 -12.61 12.13 9.58
CA MET A 110 -13.40 12.05 8.37
C MET A 110 -12.65 12.62 7.17
N LYS A 111 -13.16 12.32 5.97
CA LYS A 111 -12.66 12.91 4.73
C LYS A 111 -12.76 14.44 4.79
N ASP A 112 -11.69 15.13 4.42
CA ASP A 112 -11.74 16.56 4.12
C ASP A 112 -12.04 16.70 2.62
N GLU A 113 -13.13 17.37 2.25
CA GLU A 113 -13.48 17.58 0.84
C GLU A 113 -12.61 18.66 0.18
N GLU A 114 -11.94 19.50 0.97
CA GLU A 114 -11.10 20.60 0.48
C GLU A 114 -9.61 20.23 0.43
N LYS A 115 -9.21 19.14 1.10
CA LYS A 115 -7.80 18.74 1.23
C LYS A 115 -7.61 17.28 0.85
N THR A 116 -6.35 16.94 0.57
CA THR A 116 -5.97 15.55 0.30
C THR A 116 -5.92 14.69 1.57
N CYS A 117 -5.73 15.31 2.74
CA CYS A 117 -5.69 14.61 4.04
C CYS A 117 -7.04 14.67 4.75
N ALA A 118 -7.26 13.77 5.70
CA ALA A 118 -8.42 13.74 6.57
C ALA A 118 -8.46 14.96 7.50
N LYS A 119 -9.64 15.22 8.08
CA LYS A 119 -9.85 16.17 9.18
C LYS A 119 -10.39 15.45 10.42
N ALA A 120 -10.24 16.07 11.59
CA ALA A 120 -10.75 15.52 12.85
C ALA A 120 -11.58 16.56 13.61
N ASP A 121 -12.79 16.17 14.00
CA ASP A 121 -13.67 16.95 14.86
C ASP A 121 -13.61 16.40 16.29
N VAL A 122 -13.47 17.31 17.26
CA VAL A 122 -13.46 16.96 18.68
C VAL A 122 -14.86 16.56 19.12
N ILE A 123 -14.98 15.38 19.70
CA ILE A 123 -16.21 14.90 20.34
C ILE A 123 -16.27 15.46 21.77
N GLU A 124 -15.28 15.13 22.61
CA GLU A 124 -15.20 15.58 24.00
C GLU A 124 -13.80 15.31 24.59
N THR A 125 -13.40 16.11 25.58
CA THR A 125 -12.17 15.94 26.36
C THR A 125 -12.46 15.57 27.82
N TYR A 126 -11.74 14.56 28.30
CA TYR A 126 -11.93 13.96 29.63
C TYR A 126 -10.66 14.10 30.48
N ASP A 127 -10.84 14.38 31.77
CA ASP A 127 -9.79 14.27 32.77
C ASP A 127 -9.91 12.95 33.55
N LEU A 128 -9.05 12.01 33.21
CA LEU A 128 -9.02 10.66 33.77
C LEU A 128 -8.34 10.61 35.15
N SER A 129 -7.82 11.74 35.67
CA SER A 129 -7.28 11.81 37.03
C SER A 129 -8.37 11.57 38.08
N SER A 130 -9.60 12.02 37.79
CA SER A 130 -10.76 11.88 38.66
C SER A 130 -11.56 10.60 38.39
N LEU A 131 -12.21 10.04 39.42
CA LEU A 131 -13.12 8.90 39.24
C LEU A 131 -14.30 9.26 38.32
N LYS A 132 -14.87 10.46 38.49
CA LYS A 132 -15.95 10.98 37.66
C LYS A 132 -15.55 10.98 36.19
N GLY A 133 -14.40 11.55 35.85
CA GLY A 133 -13.91 11.60 34.46
C GLY A 133 -13.66 10.21 33.87
N ARG A 134 -13.15 9.26 34.66
CA ARG A 134 -13.00 7.86 34.20
C ARG A 134 -14.35 7.19 33.91
N ILE A 135 -15.36 7.39 34.75
CA ILE A 135 -16.70 6.84 34.52
C ILE A 135 -17.34 7.48 33.27
N SER A 136 -17.26 8.80 33.13
CA SER A 136 -17.77 9.49 31.94
C SER A 136 -17.07 9.04 30.66
N PHE A 137 -15.75 8.86 30.70
CA PHE A 137 -14.99 8.36 29.56
C PHE A 137 -15.34 6.92 29.20
N PHE A 138 -15.48 6.04 30.20
CA PHE A 138 -15.92 4.67 30.00
C PHE A 138 -17.28 4.60 29.28
N LEU A 139 -18.26 5.41 29.72
CA LEU A 139 -19.56 5.50 29.05
C LEU A 139 -19.44 6.01 27.61
N ALA A 140 -18.54 6.96 27.34
CA ALA A 140 -18.29 7.45 25.98
C ALA A 140 -17.71 6.36 25.06
N ILE A 141 -16.74 5.56 25.56
CA ILE A 141 -16.19 4.42 24.81
C ILE A 141 -17.26 3.37 24.54
N LEU A 142 -18.13 3.05 25.52
CA LEU A 142 -19.26 2.14 25.30
C LEU A 142 -20.23 2.66 24.24
N ASN A 143 -20.51 3.96 24.20
CA ASN A 143 -21.36 4.53 23.17
C ASN A 143 -20.69 4.44 21.79
N ILE A 144 -19.42 4.78 21.69
CA ILE A 144 -18.64 4.66 20.44
C ILE A 144 -18.58 3.22 19.96
N SER A 145 -18.42 2.24 20.85
CA SER A 145 -18.30 0.83 20.47
C SER A 145 -19.54 0.32 19.73
N THR A 146 -20.72 0.87 20.00
CA THR A 146 -21.96 0.52 19.27
C THR A 146 -21.92 0.88 17.79
N LEU A 147 -21.08 1.85 17.40
CA LEU A 147 -20.96 2.36 16.04
C LEU A 147 -19.84 1.69 15.24
N LEU A 148 -18.92 0.96 15.90
CA LEU A 148 -17.78 0.31 15.23
C LEU A 148 -18.22 -0.74 14.21
N ARG A 149 -19.28 -1.52 14.49
CA ARG A 149 -19.79 -2.53 13.56
C ARG A 149 -20.36 -1.91 12.28
N PRO A 150 -21.31 -0.95 12.34
CA PRO A 150 -21.76 -0.23 11.14
C PRO A 150 -20.61 0.38 10.33
N ILE A 151 -19.62 0.99 10.97
CA ILE A 151 -18.46 1.58 10.28
C ILE A 151 -17.63 0.48 9.59
N ALA A 152 -17.27 -0.58 10.31
CA ALA A 152 -16.47 -1.68 9.76
C ALA A 152 -17.14 -2.34 8.54
N ASN A 153 -18.48 -2.38 8.51
CA ASN A 153 -19.24 -2.93 7.38
C ASN A 153 -19.21 -2.04 6.12
N LEU A 154 -18.81 -0.77 6.24
CA LEU A 154 -18.70 0.17 5.11
C LEU A 154 -17.30 0.20 4.49
N VAL A 155 -16.31 -0.41 5.14
CA VAL A 155 -14.91 -0.35 4.73
C VAL A 155 -14.47 -1.67 4.14
N HIS A 156 -13.92 -1.64 2.94
CA HIS A 156 -13.36 -2.81 2.28
C HIS A 156 -11.91 -3.05 2.70
N SER A 157 -11.52 -4.33 2.66
CA SER A 157 -10.15 -4.77 2.90
C SER A 157 -9.21 -4.26 1.80
N LEU A 158 -7.99 -3.89 2.19
CA LEU A 158 -6.89 -3.58 1.28
C LEU A 158 -6.14 -4.83 0.79
N GLY A 159 -6.69 -6.03 0.97
CA GLY A 159 -5.99 -7.31 0.79
C GLY A 159 -4.83 -7.53 1.77
N ARG A 160 -4.78 -6.73 2.84
CA ARG A 160 -3.87 -6.83 3.98
C ARG A 160 -4.36 -5.97 5.14
N THR A 161 -3.83 -6.23 6.32
CA THR A 161 -4.10 -5.41 7.51
C THR A 161 -3.43 -4.04 7.41
N GLU A 162 -4.17 -2.99 7.77
CA GLU A 162 -3.66 -1.63 7.85
C GLU A 162 -2.48 -1.57 8.84
N TYR A 163 -1.43 -0.81 8.52
CA TYR A 163 -0.24 -0.66 9.37
C TYR A 163 0.48 -1.96 9.78
N GLU A 164 0.24 -3.06 9.07
CA GLU A 164 0.87 -4.35 9.32
C GLU A 164 2.41 -4.25 9.27
N ILE A 165 3.07 -5.13 10.02
CA ILE A 165 4.52 -5.33 9.96
C ILE A 165 4.80 -6.73 9.44
N LEU A 166 5.20 -6.85 8.18
CA LEU A 166 5.60 -8.12 7.60
C LEU A 166 7.06 -8.40 7.96
N SER A 167 7.33 -9.59 8.50
CA SER A 167 8.69 -10.05 8.78
C SER A 167 9.12 -11.10 7.75
N ARG A 168 10.16 -10.81 6.98
CA ARG A 168 10.76 -11.75 6.04
C ARG A 168 11.65 -12.76 6.77
N ALA A 169 11.86 -13.93 6.17
CA ALA A 169 12.70 -14.99 6.75
C ALA A 169 14.14 -14.57 7.05
N ASN A 170 14.68 -13.57 6.33
CA ASN A 170 16.00 -13.00 6.54
C ASN A 170 16.03 -11.90 7.63
N GLY A 171 14.93 -11.67 8.34
CA GLY A 171 14.79 -10.67 9.41
C GLY A 171 14.49 -9.25 8.92
N VAL A 172 14.35 -9.02 7.62
CA VAL A 172 13.90 -7.71 7.09
C VAL A 172 12.43 -7.49 7.44
N GLN A 173 12.12 -6.31 7.96
CA GLN A 173 10.76 -5.92 8.31
C GLN A 173 10.22 -4.90 7.30
N ILE A 174 8.99 -5.12 6.84
CA ILE A 174 8.24 -4.21 5.97
C ILE A 174 7.10 -3.64 6.81
N GLU A 175 7.20 -2.35 7.13
CA GLU A 175 6.29 -1.62 8.00
C GLU A 175 5.43 -0.69 7.14
N PHE A 176 4.11 -0.94 7.08
CA PHE A 176 3.19 -0.09 6.34
C PHE A 176 2.82 1.15 7.15
N CYS A 177 2.88 2.33 6.52
CA CYS A 177 2.50 3.62 7.11
C CYS A 177 1.31 4.22 6.32
N ASP A 178 0.93 5.46 6.61
CA ASP A 178 -0.20 6.11 5.92
C ASP A 178 -0.01 6.24 4.40
N ASP A 179 1.18 6.69 3.95
CA ASP A 179 1.47 7.03 2.56
C ASP A 179 2.74 6.37 2.00
N ALA A 180 3.48 5.64 2.83
CA ALA A 180 4.72 4.99 2.46
C ALA A 180 4.94 3.65 3.17
N VAL A 181 5.92 2.91 2.68
CA VAL A 181 6.40 1.66 3.29
C VAL A 181 7.81 1.89 3.83
N THR A 182 8.03 1.52 5.08
CA THR A 182 9.37 1.47 5.67
C THR A 182 9.93 0.06 5.58
N LYS A 183 11.08 -0.10 4.94
CA LYS A 183 11.83 -1.36 4.93
C LYS A 183 13.00 -1.24 5.90
N ARG A 184 12.95 -2.00 7.00
CA ARG A 184 13.96 -2.02 8.06
C ARG A 184 14.80 -3.29 7.96
N TYR A 185 16.11 -3.12 7.97
CA TYR A 185 17.07 -4.20 7.91
C TYR A 185 17.53 -4.61 9.32
N PRO A 186 17.69 -5.91 9.59
CA PRO A 186 18.10 -6.38 10.91
C PRO A 186 19.56 -6.00 11.22
N PRO A 187 19.96 -5.89 12.51
CA PRO A 187 21.29 -5.43 12.89
C PRO A 187 22.45 -6.22 12.29
N GLY A 188 22.30 -7.53 12.08
CA GLY A 188 23.33 -8.43 11.53
C GLY A 188 23.51 -8.36 10.01
N MET A 189 22.64 -7.66 9.29
CA MET A 189 22.72 -7.54 7.83
C MET A 189 23.61 -6.34 7.43
N PRO A 190 24.44 -6.44 6.37
CA PRO A 190 25.26 -5.34 5.84
C PRO A 190 24.42 -4.27 5.11
N SER A 191 23.39 -3.77 5.79
CA SER A 191 22.38 -2.83 5.32
C SER A 191 22.96 -1.51 4.80
N ASP A 192 24.09 -1.07 5.33
CA ASP A 192 24.79 0.11 4.83
C ASP A 192 25.11 0.03 3.34
N ASN A 193 25.62 -1.11 2.87
CA ASN A 193 25.95 -1.30 1.46
C ASN A 193 24.69 -1.40 0.60
N ILE A 194 23.67 -2.10 1.11
CA ILE A 194 22.36 -2.21 0.46
C ILE A 194 21.74 -0.81 0.27
N ILE A 195 21.68 -0.01 1.33
CA ILE A 195 21.10 1.34 1.29
C ILE A 195 21.90 2.27 0.37
N ARG A 196 23.25 2.21 0.36
CA ARG A 196 24.07 2.99 -0.59
C ARG A 196 23.76 2.60 -2.03
N LYS A 197 23.65 1.30 -2.32
CA LYS A 197 23.31 0.79 -3.65
C LYS A 197 21.92 1.25 -4.08
N LEU A 198 20.91 1.09 -3.22
CA LEU A 198 19.55 1.55 -3.48
C LEU A 198 19.51 3.06 -3.78
N LYS A 199 20.19 3.89 -2.98
CA LYS A 199 20.30 5.33 -3.27
C LYS A 199 20.83 5.62 -4.67
N MET A 200 21.90 4.94 -5.06
CA MET A 200 22.51 5.13 -6.37
C MET A 200 21.54 4.72 -7.50
N LEU A 201 20.91 3.56 -7.37
CA LEU A 201 19.95 3.05 -8.37
C LEU A 201 18.76 3.99 -8.50
N HIS A 202 18.08 4.31 -7.39
CA HIS A 202 16.90 5.18 -7.42
C HIS A 202 17.22 6.60 -7.89
N LYS A 203 18.37 7.17 -7.53
CA LYS A 203 18.79 8.48 -8.07
C LYS A 203 18.99 8.45 -9.59
N ARG A 204 19.52 7.35 -10.13
CA ARG A 204 19.65 7.17 -11.58
C ARG A 204 18.29 7.00 -12.25
N MET A 205 17.39 6.23 -11.65
CA MET A 205 16.03 6.03 -12.16
C MET A 205 15.24 7.34 -12.16
N GLU A 206 15.30 8.12 -11.08
CA GLU A 206 14.67 9.43 -10.96
C GLU A 206 15.21 10.43 -12.00
N LYS A 207 16.54 10.53 -12.13
CA LYS A 207 17.19 11.44 -13.10
C LYS A 207 16.75 11.17 -14.55
N ASN A 208 16.46 9.92 -14.88
CA ASN A 208 16.08 9.50 -16.23
C ASN A 208 14.58 9.20 -16.36
N SER A 209 13.77 9.62 -15.38
CA SER A 209 12.31 9.48 -15.39
C SER A 209 11.83 8.05 -15.70
N VAL A 210 12.48 7.05 -15.10
CA VAL A 210 12.06 5.64 -15.25
C VAL A 210 10.63 5.49 -14.71
N PRO A 211 9.66 5.05 -15.53
CA PRO A 211 8.27 4.90 -15.10
C PRO A 211 8.06 3.61 -14.32
N ASN A 212 6.90 3.48 -13.66
CA ASN A 212 6.41 2.22 -13.09
C ASN A 212 7.40 1.51 -12.15
N VAL A 213 8.15 2.29 -11.37
CA VAL A 213 9.03 1.78 -10.31
C VAL A 213 8.72 2.49 -9.00
N VAL A 214 8.99 1.82 -7.89
CA VAL A 214 8.90 2.44 -6.57
C VAL A 214 9.93 3.56 -6.41
N GLU A 215 9.54 4.61 -5.73
CA GLU A 215 10.39 5.75 -5.40
C GLU A 215 11.03 5.58 -4.02
N LEU A 216 12.32 5.92 -3.93
CA LEU A 216 13.05 5.98 -2.67
C LEU A 216 13.00 7.39 -2.09
N LYS A 217 12.12 7.62 -1.11
CA LYS A 217 11.95 8.96 -0.51
C LYS A 217 12.99 9.27 0.55
N LYS A 218 13.27 8.31 1.42
CA LYS A 218 14.19 8.52 2.54
C LYS A 218 15.03 7.28 2.80
N THR A 219 16.18 7.54 3.41
CA THR A 219 17.06 6.51 3.92
C THR A 219 17.57 6.92 5.29
N ASN A 220 17.84 5.95 6.15
CA ASN A 220 18.50 6.18 7.42
C ASN A 220 19.47 5.05 7.71
N MET A 221 20.77 5.32 7.57
CA MET A 221 21.82 4.33 7.83
C MET A 221 21.89 3.97 9.31
N LYS A 222 21.74 4.96 10.22
CA LYS A 222 21.79 4.74 11.67
C LYS A 222 20.65 3.85 12.16
N LYS A 223 19.43 4.12 11.68
CA LYS A 223 18.22 3.32 11.98
C LYS A 223 18.06 2.12 11.04
N LYS A 224 19.02 1.88 10.12
CA LYS A 224 19.04 0.78 9.14
C LYS A 224 17.73 0.59 8.39
N HIS A 225 17.17 1.66 7.83
CA HIS A 225 15.93 1.57 7.04
C HIS A 225 15.92 2.46 5.80
N VAL A 226 15.00 2.14 4.90
CA VAL A 226 14.59 2.99 3.78
C VAL A 226 13.09 3.21 3.80
N VAL A 227 12.65 4.30 3.19
CA VAL A 227 11.24 4.64 3.01
C VAL A 227 10.93 4.74 1.53
N LEU A 228 9.90 4.00 1.13
CA LEU A 228 9.51 3.73 -0.25
C LEU A 228 8.07 4.14 -0.48
N MET A 229 7.75 4.67 -1.68
CA MET A 229 6.37 4.97 -2.09
C MET A 229 6.22 4.81 -3.60
N PRO A 230 5.00 4.65 -4.14
CA PRO A 230 3.72 4.54 -3.44
C PRO A 230 3.56 3.18 -2.74
N ILE A 231 2.52 3.08 -1.92
CA ILE A 231 2.06 1.82 -1.36
C ILE A 231 1.22 1.09 -2.41
N GLY A 232 1.62 -0.12 -2.80
CA GLY A 232 0.87 -0.96 -3.74
C GLY A 232 0.14 -2.13 -3.07
N LEU A 233 -0.69 -2.80 -3.87
CA LEU A 233 -1.40 -4.04 -3.51
C LEU A 233 -0.67 -5.25 -4.11
N PRO A 234 -0.39 -6.30 -3.31
CA PRO A 234 0.09 -7.56 -3.86
C PRO A 234 -1.03 -8.18 -4.71
N SER A 235 -0.77 -8.37 -6.00
CA SER A 235 -1.76 -8.94 -6.89
C SER A 235 -1.06 -9.75 -7.99
N LYS A 236 -1.75 -10.77 -8.50
CA LYS A 236 -1.37 -11.49 -9.71
C LYS A 236 -2.46 -11.24 -10.76
N PRO A 237 -2.09 -11.01 -12.03
CA PRO A 237 -3.10 -10.78 -13.06
C PRO A 237 -4.08 -11.94 -13.17
N VAL A 238 -5.37 -11.68 -13.01
CA VAL A 238 -6.39 -12.75 -12.95
C VAL A 238 -6.97 -13.11 -14.32
N ASN A 239 -6.66 -12.32 -15.36
CA ASN A 239 -7.09 -12.54 -16.73
C ASN A 239 -6.06 -11.98 -17.72
N VAL A 240 -6.22 -12.32 -19.00
CA VAL A 240 -5.28 -11.94 -20.08
C VAL A 240 -5.12 -10.43 -20.19
N ARG A 241 -6.19 -9.65 -20.03
CA ARG A 241 -6.14 -8.18 -20.10
C ARG A 241 -5.26 -7.61 -19.00
N GLU A 242 -5.44 -8.05 -17.76
CA GLU A 242 -4.59 -7.64 -16.65
C GLU A 242 -3.15 -8.08 -16.85
N LEU A 243 -2.92 -9.28 -17.40
CA LEU A 243 -1.57 -9.78 -17.66
C LEU A 243 -0.85 -8.90 -18.67
N LEU A 244 -1.51 -8.59 -19.79
CA LEU A 244 -0.98 -7.69 -20.81
C LEU A 244 -0.71 -6.29 -20.24
N THR A 245 -1.58 -5.79 -19.37
CA THR A 245 -1.44 -4.47 -18.73
C THR A 245 -0.26 -4.45 -17.76
N ALA A 246 -0.12 -5.46 -16.90
CA ALA A 246 1.02 -5.60 -16.01
C ALA A 246 2.34 -5.72 -16.79
N LEU A 247 2.37 -6.55 -17.84
CA LEU A 247 3.55 -6.72 -18.69
C LEU A 247 3.92 -5.42 -19.41
N ARG A 248 2.94 -4.65 -19.91
CA ARG A 248 3.19 -3.32 -20.49
C ARG A 248 3.92 -2.44 -19.49
N ASP A 249 3.40 -2.28 -18.28
CA ASP A 249 3.95 -1.35 -17.29
C ASP A 249 5.35 -1.78 -16.82
N ILE A 250 5.56 -3.09 -16.62
CA ILE A 250 6.87 -3.67 -16.30
C ILE A 250 7.85 -3.44 -17.45
N LEU A 251 7.45 -3.67 -18.69
CA LEU A 251 8.32 -3.51 -19.85
C LEU A 251 8.65 -2.04 -20.13
N GLU A 252 7.74 -1.10 -19.88
CA GLU A 252 8.04 0.34 -19.90
C GLU A 252 9.14 0.70 -18.90
N ALA A 253 9.08 0.16 -17.68
CA ALA A 253 10.14 0.34 -16.69
C ALA A 253 11.47 -0.28 -17.17
N LEU A 254 11.44 -1.51 -17.65
CA LEU A 254 12.63 -2.22 -18.13
C LEU A 254 13.27 -1.53 -19.34
N VAL A 255 12.49 -1.03 -20.31
CA VAL A 255 13.00 -0.25 -21.44
C VAL A 255 13.80 0.96 -20.95
N ALA A 256 13.23 1.74 -20.03
CA ALA A 256 13.89 2.92 -19.48
C ALA A 256 15.12 2.56 -18.64
N MET A 257 15.05 1.50 -17.82
CA MET A 257 16.17 1.01 -17.02
C MET A 257 17.32 0.49 -17.89
N HIS A 258 17.01 -0.32 -18.90
CA HIS A 258 17.98 -0.95 -19.78
C HIS A 258 18.72 0.09 -20.62
N ALA A 259 18.04 1.16 -21.04
CA ALA A 259 18.65 2.30 -21.74
C ALA A 259 19.75 3.00 -20.91
N ILE A 260 19.69 2.91 -19.58
CA ILE A 260 20.70 3.46 -18.66
C ILE A 260 21.57 2.38 -18.00
N ASN A 261 21.59 1.18 -18.59
CA ASN A 261 22.34 0.02 -18.13
C ASN A 261 22.04 -0.37 -16.67
N LEU A 262 20.79 -0.26 -16.24
CA LEU A 262 20.32 -0.81 -14.98
C LEU A 262 19.57 -2.11 -15.19
N MET A 263 19.65 -3.01 -14.21
CA MET A 263 18.92 -4.27 -14.18
C MET A 263 18.29 -4.50 -12.80
N HIS A 264 17.16 -5.20 -12.78
CA HIS A 264 16.43 -5.54 -11.56
C HIS A 264 16.99 -6.80 -10.88
N ARG A 265 17.30 -7.84 -11.65
CA ARG A 265 17.82 -9.17 -11.25
C ARG A 265 16.90 -10.08 -10.45
N ASP A 266 15.95 -9.54 -9.70
CA ASP A 266 14.94 -10.34 -8.96
C ASP A 266 13.51 -10.03 -9.44
N LEU A 267 13.30 -10.03 -10.76
CA LEU A 267 11.96 -9.75 -11.31
C LEU A 267 11.06 -11.00 -11.19
N ARG A 268 10.00 -10.88 -10.39
CA ARG A 268 9.01 -11.92 -10.07
C ARG A 268 7.71 -11.29 -9.58
N TRP A 269 6.61 -12.03 -9.59
CA TRP A 269 5.27 -11.50 -9.24
C TRP A 269 5.20 -10.88 -7.84
N GLU A 270 6.01 -11.36 -6.89
CA GLU A 270 6.10 -10.82 -5.54
C GLU A 270 6.75 -9.44 -5.47
N ASN A 271 7.48 -9.06 -6.53
CA ASN A 271 8.13 -7.75 -6.70
C ASN A 271 7.39 -6.86 -7.72
N VAL A 272 6.14 -7.22 -8.07
CA VAL A 272 5.25 -6.45 -8.93
C VAL A 272 3.98 -6.13 -8.13
N LEU A 273 3.69 -4.84 -7.93
CA LEU A 273 2.49 -4.42 -7.20
C LEU A 273 1.51 -3.67 -8.13
N LYS A 274 0.22 -3.75 -7.83
CA LYS A 274 -0.83 -2.95 -8.47
C LYS A 274 -1.04 -1.63 -7.71
N TYR A 275 -1.24 -0.54 -8.42
CA TYR A 275 -1.68 0.72 -7.82
C TYR A 275 -3.10 0.56 -7.27
N PRO A 276 -3.41 1.08 -6.07
CA PRO A 276 -4.79 1.12 -5.60
C PRO A 276 -5.66 1.92 -6.57
N ASN A 277 -6.80 1.35 -6.99
CA ASN A 277 -7.80 2.01 -7.85
C ASN A 277 -7.35 2.37 -9.28
N GLU A 278 -6.19 1.89 -9.74
CA GLU A 278 -5.72 2.08 -11.11
C GLU A 278 -5.45 0.73 -11.78
N ASP A 279 -5.67 0.65 -13.09
CA ASP A 279 -5.22 -0.47 -13.92
C ASP A 279 -3.75 -0.27 -14.33
N LYS A 280 -2.91 -0.13 -13.30
CA LYS A 280 -1.49 0.18 -13.41
C LYS A 280 -0.67 -0.63 -12.42
N TRP A 281 0.52 -1.02 -12.84
CA TRP A 281 1.45 -1.84 -12.07
C TRP A 281 2.82 -1.18 -11.95
N PHE A 282 3.59 -1.56 -10.95
CA PHE A 282 4.95 -1.07 -10.75
C PHE A 282 5.88 -2.07 -10.07
N LEU A 283 7.17 -1.91 -10.33
CA LEU A 283 8.24 -2.73 -9.77
C LEU A 283 8.68 -2.21 -8.40
N ILE A 284 8.89 -3.15 -7.49
CA ILE A 284 9.46 -2.91 -6.17
C ILE A 284 10.71 -3.77 -5.95
N ASP A 285 11.41 -3.54 -4.85
CA ASP A 285 12.49 -4.41 -4.35
C ASP A 285 13.76 -4.49 -5.23
N PHE A 286 14.43 -3.34 -5.38
CA PHE A 286 15.70 -3.22 -6.09
C PHE A 286 16.93 -3.63 -5.24
N ASP A 287 16.74 -4.41 -4.17
CA ASP A 287 17.84 -4.83 -3.28
C ASP A 287 18.90 -5.64 -4.03
N GLU A 288 18.50 -6.43 -5.05
CA GLU A 288 19.39 -7.20 -5.92
C GLU A 288 19.83 -6.45 -7.17
N GLY A 289 19.19 -5.31 -7.46
CA GLY A 289 19.44 -4.50 -8.63
C GLY A 289 20.90 -4.06 -8.76
N GLY A 290 21.30 -3.74 -9.99
CA GLY A 290 22.69 -3.43 -10.31
C GLY A 290 22.88 -2.72 -11.64
N VAL A 291 24.14 -2.36 -11.91
CA VAL A 291 24.57 -1.80 -13.19
C VAL A 291 25.05 -2.94 -14.09
N SER A 292 24.65 -2.92 -15.35
CA SER A 292 25.07 -3.86 -16.39
C SER A 292 26.30 -3.32 -17.16
N PRO A 293 27.24 -4.17 -17.58
CA PRO A 293 27.36 -5.59 -17.20
C PRO A 293 27.83 -5.71 -15.74
N ALA A 294 27.59 -6.87 -15.14
CA ALA A 294 28.12 -7.17 -13.82
C ALA A 294 28.89 -8.48 -13.80
N ALA A 295 29.91 -8.52 -12.93
CA ALA A 295 30.65 -9.73 -12.62
C ALA A 295 29.82 -10.70 -11.75
N ALA A 296 30.38 -11.90 -11.54
CA ALA A 296 29.82 -12.97 -10.72
C ALA A 296 29.76 -12.60 -9.22
N GLU A 297 28.90 -11.66 -8.86
CA GLU A 297 28.75 -11.14 -7.49
C GLU A 297 27.50 -11.65 -6.76
N VAL A 298 26.69 -12.50 -7.41
CA VAL A 298 25.36 -12.88 -6.91
C VAL A 298 25.26 -14.38 -6.67
N ASN A 299 25.91 -14.87 -5.62
CA ASN A 299 25.98 -16.30 -5.30
C ASN A 299 24.76 -16.85 -4.53
N HIS A 300 23.85 -15.98 -4.08
CA HIS A 300 22.67 -16.36 -3.28
C HIS A 300 21.38 -16.48 -4.10
N LEU A 301 21.36 -16.03 -5.36
CA LEU A 301 20.22 -16.23 -6.25
C LEU A 301 20.27 -17.64 -6.85
N LYS A 302 19.16 -18.38 -6.71
CA LYS A 302 19.06 -19.77 -7.16
C LYS A 302 18.91 -19.83 -8.68
N ALA A 303 19.68 -20.69 -9.35
CA ALA A 303 19.59 -20.90 -10.80
C ALA A 303 18.20 -21.39 -11.26
N GLU A 304 17.44 -22.04 -10.39
CA GLU A 304 16.10 -22.59 -10.71
C GLU A 304 15.02 -21.51 -10.89
N SER A 305 15.21 -20.33 -10.30
CA SER A 305 14.24 -19.22 -10.34
C SER A 305 14.78 -17.97 -11.05
N HIS A 306 15.94 -18.07 -11.70
CA HIS A 306 16.63 -16.96 -12.34
C HIS A 306 17.21 -17.38 -13.69
N ALA A 307 17.80 -16.44 -14.41
CA ALA A 307 18.51 -16.71 -15.65
C ALA A 307 19.72 -17.65 -15.40
N PRO A 308 20.04 -18.58 -16.31
CA PRO A 308 21.14 -19.52 -16.14
C PRO A 308 22.50 -18.86 -15.86
N GLU A 309 22.73 -17.66 -16.41
CA GLU A 309 23.97 -16.92 -16.27
C GLU A 309 24.06 -16.03 -15.02
N ILE A 310 23.05 -15.98 -14.15
CA ILE A 310 22.95 -15.00 -13.04
C ILE A 310 24.13 -15.07 -12.06
N SER A 311 24.69 -16.27 -11.87
CA SER A 311 25.86 -16.51 -11.01
C SER A 311 27.19 -16.26 -11.71
N SER A 312 27.17 -15.86 -12.98
CA SER A 312 28.32 -15.57 -13.82
C SER A 312 28.29 -14.12 -14.32
N SER A 313 29.14 -13.75 -15.28
CA SER A 313 29.06 -12.44 -15.93
C SER A 313 27.74 -12.30 -16.67
N HIS A 314 26.96 -11.26 -16.38
CA HIS A 314 25.63 -11.09 -16.95
C HIS A 314 25.27 -9.63 -17.22
N THR A 315 24.21 -9.46 -18.00
CA THR A 315 23.73 -8.16 -18.49
C THR A 315 22.25 -7.97 -18.17
N ILE A 316 21.66 -6.87 -18.66
CA ILE A 316 20.21 -6.61 -18.66
C ILE A 316 19.34 -7.78 -19.17
N LYS A 317 19.90 -8.75 -19.91
CA LYS A 317 19.20 -9.92 -20.43
C LYS A 317 18.70 -10.89 -19.34
N VAL A 318 19.20 -10.79 -18.11
CA VAL A 318 18.64 -11.55 -16.98
C VAL A 318 17.21 -11.12 -16.66
N ASP A 319 16.89 -9.84 -16.81
CA ASP A 319 15.52 -9.35 -16.59
C ASP A 319 14.58 -9.84 -17.69
N ILE A 320 15.07 -9.98 -18.93
CA ILE A 320 14.28 -10.53 -20.05
C ILE A 320 13.91 -12.00 -19.80
N TRP A 321 14.85 -12.79 -19.27
CA TRP A 321 14.54 -14.15 -18.83
C TRP A 321 13.45 -14.15 -17.75
N SER A 322 13.55 -13.25 -16.77
CA SER A 322 12.54 -13.10 -15.73
C SER A 322 11.15 -12.71 -16.26
N VAL A 323 11.05 -11.93 -17.35
CA VAL A 323 9.76 -11.70 -18.05
C VAL A 323 9.17 -13.02 -18.55
N GLY A 324 10.00 -13.91 -19.10
CA GLY A 324 9.59 -15.26 -19.47
C GLY A 324 9.09 -16.08 -18.27
N LEU A 325 9.72 -15.93 -17.10
CA LEU A 325 9.26 -16.57 -15.86
C LEU A 325 7.94 -15.97 -15.36
N LEU A 326 7.70 -14.65 -15.49
CA LEU A 326 6.40 -14.04 -15.17
C LEU A 326 5.27 -14.64 -16.00
N LEU A 327 5.49 -14.80 -17.31
CA LEU A 327 4.54 -15.48 -18.21
C LEU A 327 4.31 -16.94 -17.78
N LYS A 328 5.39 -17.69 -17.56
CA LYS A 328 5.36 -19.10 -17.15
C LYS A 328 4.65 -19.35 -15.82
N THR A 329 4.75 -18.41 -14.88
CA THR A 329 4.24 -18.52 -13.51
C THR A 329 2.97 -17.71 -13.28
N SER A 330 2.39 -17.14 -14.34
CA SER A 330 1.07 -16.53 -14.28
C SER A 330 0.01 -17.59 -13.94
N CYS A 331 -1.11 -17.17 -13.35
CA CYS A 331 -2.25 -18.06 -13.07
C CYS A 331 -3.16 -18.28 -14.28
N ILE A 332 -2.75 -17.84 -15.47
CA ILE A 332 -3.50 -17.98 -16.71
C ILE A 332 -2.99 -19.25 -17.41
N HIS A 333 -3.83 -20.28 -17.41
CA HIS A 333 -3.44 -21.60 -17.92
C HIS A 333 -3.28 -21.63 -19.45
N ASP A 334 -4.21 -21.00 -20.18
CA ASP A 334 -4.24 -20.98 -21.63
C ASP A 334 -3.78 -19.61 -22.15
N LEU A 335 -2.46 -19.41 -22.18
CA LEU A 335 -1.89 -18.19 -22.75
C LEU A 335 -2.18 -18.11 -24.26
N PRO A 336 -2.54 -16.93 -24.79
CA PRO A 336 -2.61 -16.69 -26.22
C PRO A 336 -1.31 -17.13 -26.94
N PRO A 337 -1.39 -17.66 -28.18
CA PRO A 337 -0.23 -18.16 -28.92
C PRO A 337 0.94 -17.17 -29.00
N GLU A 338 0.64 -15.87 -29.11
CA GLU A 338 1.63 -14.80 -29.15
C GLU A 338 2.39 -14.68 -27.82
N LEU A 339 1.71 -14.84 -26.69
CA LEU A 339 2.33 -14.82 -25.35
C LEU A 339 3.10 -16.12 -25.08
N GLU A 340 2.64 -17.26 -25.59
CA GLU A 340 3.38 -18.52 -25.55
C GLU A 340 4.70 -18.45 -26.33
N LYS A 341 4.65 -17.87 -27.53
CA LYS A 341 5.85 -17.59 -28.33
C LYS A 341 6.80 -16.67 -27.58
N MET A 342 6.30 -15.55 -27.06
CA MET A 342 7.07 -14.58 -26.28
C MET A 342 7.74 -15.22 -25.06
N LYS A 343 7.02 -16.06 -24.31
CA LYS A 343 7.54 -16.82 -23.17
C LYS A 343 8.74 -17.68 -23.59
N THR A 344 8.61 -18.39 -24.70
CA THR A 344 9.67 -19.28 -25.23
C THR A 344 10.91 -18.50 -25.68
N GLU A 345 10.73 -17.34 -26.31
CA GLU A 345 11.83 -16.45 -26.71
C GLU A 345 12.55 -15.82 -25.51
N CYS A 346 11.82 -15.45 -24.46
CA CYS A 346 12.41 -14.92 -23.23
C CYS A 346 13.25 -15.96 -22.48
N LEU A 347 12.83 -17.23 -22.50
CA LEU A 347 13.46 -18.35 -21.79
C LEU A 347 14.56 -19.05 -22.61
N GLN A 348 15.12 -18.40 -23.64
CA GLN A 348 16.30 -18.93 -24.34
C GLN A 348 17.52 -18.95 -23.42
N VAL A 349 18.23 -20.09 -23.39
CA VAL A 349 19.41 -20.28 -22.54
C VAL A 349 20.49 -19.27 -22.92
N ASN A 350 20.73 -19.07 -24.22
CA ASN A 350 21.66 -18.07 -24.72
C ASN A 350 21.07 -16.66 -24.55
N PRO A 351 21.69 -15.77 -23.76
CA PRO A 351 21.17 -14.42 -23.51
C PRO A 351 21.05 -13.55 -24.77
N THR A 352 21.87 -13.83 -25.78
CA THR A 352 21.89 -13.06 -27.05
C THR A 352 20.70 -13.36 -27.96
N GLU A 353 20.07 -14.53 -27.78
CA GLU A 353 18.88 -14.95 -28.54
C GLU A 353 17.58 -14.40 -27.96
N ARG A 354 17.61 -13.93 -26.70
CA ARG A 354 16.44 -13.32 -26.05
C ARG A 354 16.11 -11.98 -26.71
N PRO A 355 14.83 -11.58 -26.80
CA PRO A 355 14.42 -10.29 -27.36
C PRO A 355 14.88 -9.11 -26.49
N THR A 356 14.66 -7.88 -26.97
CA THR A 356 14.85 -6.66 -26.17
C THR A 356 13.56 -6.30 -25.43
N ALA A 357 13.66 -5.58 -24.30
CA ALA A 357 12.47 -5.08 -23.61
C ALA A 357 11.57 -4.23 -24.53
N ASN A 358 12.17 -3.46 -25.45
CA ASN A 358 11.42 -2.64 -26.41
C ASN A 358 10.61 -3.48 -27.40
N SER A 359 11.22 -4.53 -27.97
CA SER A 359 10.52 -5.44 -28.89
C SER A 359 9.37 -6.18 -28.21
N LEU A 360 9.56 -6.58 -26.95
CA LEU A 360 8.50 -7.15 -26.12
C LEU A 360 7.37 -6.14 -25.87
N LEU A 361 7.72 -4.89 -25.51
CA LEU A 361 6.75 -3.83 -25.24
C LEU A 361 5.88 -3.55 -26.47
N GLU A 362 6.48 -3.44 -27.66
CA GLU A 362 5.75 -3.25 -28.92
C GLU A 362 4.76 -4.38 -29.18
N THR A 363 5.16 -5.63 -28.91
CA THR A 363 4.29 -6.80 -29.04
C THR A 363 3.10 -6.73 -28.08
N ILE A 364 3.35 -6.44 -26.80
CA ILE A 364 2.29 -6.30 -25.78
C ILE A 364 1.33 -5.15 -26.13
N GLN A 365 1.85 -4.01 -26.57
CA GLN A 365 1.04 -2.86 -26.96
C GLN A 365 0.16 -3.16 -28.18
N SER A 366 0.65 -3.95 -29.14
CA SER A 366 -0.14 -4.42 -30.27
C SER A 366 -1.30 -5.32 -29.82
N LEU A 367 -1.04 -6.29 -28.93
CA LEU A 367 -2.07 -7.17 -28.37
C LEU A 367 -3.14 -6.39 -27.61
N LEU A 368 -2.75 -5.42 -26.78
CA LEU A 368 -3.66 -4.56 -26.04
C LEU A 368 -4.57 -3.70 -26.94
N LYS A 369 -4.08 -3.30 -28.12
CA LYS A 369 -4.87 -2.54 -29.12
C LYS A 369 -5.89 -3.45 -29.80
N ASN A 370 -5.48 -4.65 -30.20
CA ASN A 370 -6.38 -5.61 -30.86
C ASN A 370 -7.51 -6.06 -29.93
N ASP A 371 -7.20 -6.28 -28.66
CA ASP A 371 -8.17 -6.61 -27.61
C ASP A 371 -9.24 -5.51 -27.43
N ARG A 372 -8.84 -4.23 -27.42
CA ARG A 372 -9.79 -3.10 -27.37
C ARG A 372 -10.69 -3.02 -28.60
N LEU A 373 -10.16 -3.31 -29.79
CA LEU A 373 -10.94 -3.32 -31.02
C LEU A 373 -11.98 -4.45 -31.01
N ALA A 374 -11.62 -5.61 -30.45
CA ALA A 374 -12.54 -6.73 -30.31
C ALA A 374 -13.69 -6.42 -29.33
N THR A 375 -13.43 -5.79 -28.19
CA THR A 375 -14.47 -5.40 -27.24
C THR A 375 -15.42 -4.34 -27.81
N CYS A 376 -14.89 -3.30 -28.47
CA CYS A 376 -15.74 -2.28 -29.11
C CYS A 376 -16.63 -2.88 -30.22
N ALA A 377 -16.11 -3.83 -31.00
CA ALA A 377 -16.89 -4.51 -32.03
C ALA A 377 -18.01 -5.39 -31.44
N GLN A 378 -17.78 -6.01 -30.28
CA GLN A 378 -18.80 -6.76 -29.55
C GLN A 378 -19.89 -5.85 -28.98
N ASP A 379 -19.51 -4.71 -28.40
CA ASP A 379 -20.47 -3.72 -27.89
C ASP A 379 -21.32 -3.13 -29.04
N ASP A 380 -20.71 -2.80 -30.17
CA ASP A 380 -21.42 -2.33 -31.38
C ASP A 380 -22.37 -3.41 -31.95
N ALA A 381 -21.97 -4.68 -31.90
CA ALA A 381 -22.83 -5.80 -32.33
C ALA A 381 -24.02 -5.99 -31.37
N LEU A 382 -23.81 -5.88 -30.06
CA LEU A 382 -24.87 -5.96 -29.04
C LEU A 382 -25.86 -4.79 -29.14
N VAL A 383 -25.36 -3.59 -29.45
CA VAL A 383 -26.19 -2.41 -29.74
C VAL A 383 -27.01 -2.62 -31.02
N LYS A 384 -26.40 -3.16 -32.10
CA LYS A 384 -27.11 -3.46 -33.36
C LYS A 384 -28.14 -4.58 -33.25
N LEU A 385 -27.96 -5.52 -32.31
CA LEU A 385 -28.90 -6.60 -32.02
C LEU A 385 -30.02 -6.18 -31.04
N GLY A 386 -30.02 -4.94 -30.56
CA GLY A 386 -31.09 -4.39 -29.70
C GLY A 386 -31.08 -4.90 -28.25
N ILE A 387 -29.97 -5.48 -27.78
CA ILE A 387 -29.89 -6.15 -26.46
C ILE A 387 -29.32 -5.20 -25.37
N GLY A 388 -28.77 -4.04 -25.75
CA GLY A 388 -28.07 -3.10 -24.85
C GLY A 388 -28.94 -2.06 -24.12
N ALA A 389 -30.09 -2.43 -23.57
CA ALA A 389 -30.95 -1.48 -22.85
C ALA A 389 -31.47 -1.99 -21.50
N PHE A 390 -30.59 -2.25 -20.53
CA PHE A 390 -30.96 -2.19 -19.11
C PHE A 390 -29.74 -1.83 -18.24
N ALA A 391 -29.57 -0.53 -18.01
CA ALA A 391 -29.13 0.10 -16.75
C ALA A 391 -28.69 1.55 -17.02
N LYS A 392 -29.62 2.50 -16.90
CA LYS A 392 -29.25 3.86 -16.49
C LYS A 392 -29.68 4.04 -15.03
N PRO A 393 -28.84 4.57 -14.15
CA PRO A 393 -29.26 4.91 -12.80
C PRO A 393 -30.28 6.06 -12.86
N ALA A 394 -31.30 5.98 -12.01
CA ALA A 394 -32.41 6.93 -11.95
C ALA A 394 -31.89 8.37 -11.70
N GLN A 395 -32.08 9.26 -12.68
CA GLN A 395 -32.01 10.69 -12.44
C GLN A 395 -33.27 11.10 -11.65
N LYS A 396 -33.07 11.64 -10.44
CA LYS A 396 -34.11 12.31 -9.66
C LYS A 396 -34.74 13.42 -10.51
N GLN A 397 -36.03 13.31 -10.77
CA GLN A 397 -36.84 14.42 -11.27
C GLN A 397 -36.89 15.51 -10.18
N GLN A 398 -36.44 16.72 -10.54
CA GLN A 398 -36.80 17.95 -9.84
C GLN A 398 -38.23 18.30 -10.24
N GLU A 399 -39.14 18.25 -9.28
CA GLU A 399 -40.45 18.89 -9.39
C GLU A 399 -40.29 20.41 -9.28
N HIS A 400 -40.68 21.14 -10.32
CA HIS A 400 -41.02 22.56 -10.24
C HIS A 400 -42.55 22.69 -10.15
N PRO A 401 -43.09 23.54 -9.26
CA PRO A 401 -44.53 23.71 -9.12
C PRO A 401 -45.10 24.55 -10.28
N THR A 402 -46.12 24.01 -10.94
CA THR A 402 -46.94 24.73 -11.91
C THR A 402 -47.90 25.67 -11.19
N ALA A 403 -47.80 26.95 -11.54
CA ALA A 403 -48.80 27.96 -11.23
C ALA A 403 -50.12 27.64 -11.93
N GLY A 404 -51.21 27.58 -11.18
CA GLY A 404 -52.58 27.59 -11.68
C GLY A 404 -53.23 28.94 -11.36
N ALA A 405 -53.74 29.61 -12.40
CA ALA A 405 -54.61 30.77 -12.30
C ALA A 405 -55.93 30.49 -13.04
N SER A 406 -57.00 31.08 -12.50
CA SER A 406 -58.43 31.13 -12.93
C SER A 406 -59.23 29.83 -12.78
N CYS A 407 -60.41 29.81 -12.15
CA CYS A 407 -61.42 30.86 -11.93
C CYS A 407 -61.74 31.18 -10.46
#